data_AF-A0AA45GCE4-F1
#
_entry.id   AF-A0AA45GCE4-F1
#
_cell.length_a   1.000
_cell.length_b   1.000
_cell.length_c   1.000
_cell.angle_alpha   90.00
_cell.angle_beta   90.00
_cell.angle_gamma   90.00
#
_symmetry.space_group_name_H-M   'P 1'
#
loop_
_entity.id
_entity.type
_entity.pdbx_description
1 polymer ?
#
loop_
_entity_poly.entity_id
_entity_poly.type
_entity_poly.pdbx_seq_one_letter_code
_entity_poly.pdbx_strand_id
1 'polypeptide(L)'
;MSTDRLAKILSAILLVPGVLHFLAPKPFDSIVPEELPGDARAYTYASGVAEVGIGAALLVPRWRRRAAGLAALLFTAVFPANVNMVRLWQDKGPLMKAIAVGRLPLQIPMIVLALLVWRRAGKDEAPA
;
A
#
# COMPACT_ATOMS: atom_id res chain seq x y z
N MET A 1 7.56 -7.63 19.14
CA MET A 1 7.35 -6.21 18.76
C MET A 1 5.99 -5.74 19.25
N SER A 2 5.91 -4.52 19.79
CA SER A 2 4.66 -3.88 20.22
C SER A 2 3.78 -3.48 19.03
N THR A 3 2.47 -3.35 19.25
CA THR A 3 1.50 -2.84 18.26
C THR A 3 1.93 -1.46 17.73
N ASP A 4 2.47 -0.61 18.59
CA ASP A 4 2.98 0.71 18.22
C ASP A 4 4.09 0.67 17.18
N ARG A 5 5.10 -0.19 17.40
CA ARG A 5 6.20 -0.33 16.45
C ARG A 5 5.71 -0.85 15.10
N LEU A 6 4.82 -1.84 15.10
CA LEU A 6 4.26 -2.41 13.86
C LEU A 6 3.46 -1.37 13.08
N ALA A 7 2.66 -0.56 13.76
CA ALA A 7 1.89 0.50 13.10
C ALA A 7 2.76 1.62 12.54
N LYS A 8 3.86 1.97 13.20
CA LYS A 8 4.84 2.94 12.66
C LYS A 8 5.54 2.41 11.41
N ILE A 9 5.89 1.13 11.39
CA ILE A 9 6.45 0.48 10.19
C ILE A 9 5.43 0.48 9.05
N LEU A 10 4.19 0.08 9.33
CA LEU A 10 3.12 0.09 8.35
C LEU A 10 2.82 1.51 7.82
N SER A 11 2.86 2.51 8.71
CA SER A 11 2.73 3.92 8.37
C SER A 11 3.84 4.36 7.42
N ALA A 12 5.11 4.02 7.69
CA ALA A 12 6.22 4.33 6.79
C ALA A 12 6.07 3.65 5.42
N ILE A 13 5.63 2.38 5.38
CA ILE A 13 5.37 1.63 4.15
C ILE A 13 4.31 2.32 3.27
N LEU A 14 3.35 3.03 3.86
CA LEU A 14 2.32 3.77 3.12
C LEU A 14 2.76 5.20 2.80
N LEU A 15 3.33 5.93 3.75
CA LEU A 15 3.68 7.34 3.59
C LEU A 15 4.75 7.56 2.52
N VAL A 16 5.76 6.69 2.44
CA VAL A 16 6.85 6.83 1.46
C VAL A 16 6.33 6.75 0.01
N PRO A 17 5.67 5.66 -0.43
CA PRO A 17 5.08 5.62 -1.77
C PRO A 17 3.95 6.65 -1.95
N GLY A 18 3.14 6.91 -0.92
CA GLY A 18 2.06 7.89 -0.99
C GLY A 18 2.55 9.30 -1.32
N VAL A 19 3.68 9.72 -0.76
CA VAL A 19 4.34 10.98 -1.13
C VAL A 19 4.95 10.90 -2.54
N LEU A 20 5.55 9.77 -2.90
CA LEU A 20 6.13 9.56 -4.23
C LEU A 20 5.09 9.60 -5.36
N HIS A 21 3.83 9.24 -5.11
CA HIS A 21 2.74 9.41 -6.08
C HIS A 21 2.58 10.88 -6.51
N PHE A 22 2.87 11.85 -5.64
CA PHE A 22 2.78 13.27 -5.98
C PHE A 22 4.09 13.81 -6.57
N LEU A 23 5.24 13.39 -6.02
CA LEU A 23 6.54 13.89 -6.44
C LEU A 23 7.01 13.29 -7.78
N ALA A 24 6.71 12.02 -8.01
CA ALA A 24 7.14 11.27 -9.18
C ALA A 24 6.04 10.30 -9.65
N PRO A 25 4.90 10.81 -10.18
CA PRO A 25 3.75 9.97 -10.54
C PRO A 25 4.00 9.03 -11.72
N LYS A 26 4.83 9.42 -12.69
CA LYS A 26 4.96 8.73 -13.99
C LYS A 26 5.20 7.21 -13.91
N PRO A 27 6.08 6.68 -13.02
CA PRO A 27 6.24 5.25 -12.87
C PRO A 27 4.97 4.54 -12.38
N PHE A 28 4.17 5.19 -11.54
CA PHE A 28 2.92 4.66 -11.00
C PHE A 28 1.80 4.75 -12.05
N ASP A 29 1.70 5.85 -12.78
CA ASP A 29 0.77 5.99 -13.91
C ASP A 29 0.98 4.82 -14.90
N SER A 30 2.25 4.51 -15.19
CA SER A 30 2.63 3.51 -16.20
C SER A 30 2.26 2.07 -15.86
N ILE A 31 1.86 1.78 -14.62
CA ILE A 31 1.46 0.42 -14.20
C ILE A 31 -0.04 0.29 -13.99
N VAL A 32 -0.80 1.39 -14.06
CA VAL A 32 -2.26 1.34 -14.00
C VAL A 32 -2.77 0.51 -15.19
N PRO A 33 -3.62 -0.52 -14.97
CA PRO A 33 -4.21 -1.31 -16.04
C PRO A 33 -5.00 -0.42 -17.01
N GLU A 34 -4.76 -0.56 -18.31
CA GLU A 34 -5.45 0.20 -19.37
C GLU A 34 -6.95 -0.16 -19.45
N GLU A 35 -7.33 -1.30 -18.87
CA GLU A 35 -8.71 -1.77 -18.77
C GLU A 35 -9.55 -0.97 -17.75
N LEU A 36 -8.92 -0.15 -16.89
CA LEU A 36 -9.63 0.72 -15.96
C LEU A 36 -10.12 1.99 -16.68
N PRO A 37 -11.38 2.40 -16.45
CA PRO A 37 -11.91 3.60 -17.09
C PRO A 37 -11.29 4.88 -16.51
N GLY A 38 -10.98 5.85 -17.37
CA GLY A 38 -10.52 7.18 -16.94
C GLY A 38 -9.01 7.35 -17.02
N ASP A 39 -8.48 8.28 -16.22
CA ASP A 39 -7.08 8.71 -16.30
C ASP A 39 -6.20 7.99 -15.26
N ALA A 40 -5.12 7.36 -15.71
CA ALA A 40 -4.12 6.72 -14.86
C ALA A 40 -3.58 7.66 -13.77
N ARG A 41 -3.39 8.95 -14.11
CA ARG A 41 -2.91 9.94 -13.14
C ARG A 41 -3.92 10.16 -12.00
N ALA A 42 -5.21 10.13 -12.31
CA ALA A 42 -6.25 10.27 -11.29
C ALA A 42 -6.21 9.09 -10.30
N TYR A 43 -6.00 7.86 -10.79
CA TYR A 43 -5.82 6.69 -9.94
C TYR A 43 -4.56 6.79 -9.07
N THR A 44 -3.44 7.24 -9.62
CA THR A 44 -2.18 7.44 -8.88
C THR A 44 -2.33 8.49 -7.77
N TYR A 45 -3.00 9.61 -8.02
CA TYR A 45 -3.26 10.60 -6.97
C TYR A 45 -4.29 10.12 -5.95
N ALA A 46 -5.36 9.46 -6.38
CA ALA A 46 -6.36 8.91 -5.46
C ALA A 46 -5.75 7.88 -4.51
N SER A 47 -4.92 6.97 -5.01
CA SER A 47 -4.18 6.03 -4.15
C SER A 47 -3.16 6.76 -3.27
N GLY A 48 -2.45 7.77 -3.78
CA GLY A 48 -1.53 8.60 -2.97
C GLY A 48 -2.22 9.30 -1.79
N VAL A 49 -3.41 9.88 -2.00
CA VAL A 49 -4.21 10.47 -0.92
C VAL A 49 -4.61 9.40 0.09
N ALA A 50 -5.05 8.23 -0.38
CA ALA A 50 -5.43 7.12 0.50
C ALA A 50 -4.23 6.63 1.33
N GLU A 51 -3.07 6.40 0.71
CA GLU A 51 -1.86 5.97 1.39
C GLU A 51 -1.40 6.97 2.45
N VAL A 52 -1.36 8.27 2.11
CA VAL A 52 -0.97 9.31 3.06
C VAL A 52 -1.96 9.43 4.21
N GLY A 53 -3.26 9.44 3.92
CA GLY A 53 -4.32 9.52 4.93
C GLY A 53 -4.30 8.32 5.88
N ILE A 54 -4.20 7.10 5.35
CA ILE A 54 -4.13 5.88 6.15
C ILE A 54 -2.82 5.84 6.94
N GLY A 55 -1.70 6.19 6.31
CA GLY A 55 -0.38 6.26 6.93
C GLY A 55 -0.35 7.20 8.13
N ALA A 56 -0.93 8.40 8.00
CA ALA A 56 -1.06 9.35 9.09
C ALA A 56 -2.01 8.84 10.19
N ALA A 57 -3.15 8.24 9.81
CA ALA A 57 -4.12 7.70 10.76
C ALA A 57 -3.57 6.56 11.62
N LEU A 58 -2.66 5.74 11.08
CA LEU A 58 -1.97 4.67 11.83
C LEU A 58 -1.10 5.16 12.99
N LEU A 59 -0.64 6.42 12.92
CA LEU A 59 0.16 7.06 13.97
C LEU A 59 -0.69 7.53 15.15
N VAL A 60 -2.01 7.63 14.98
CA VAL A 60 -2.94 8.03 16.03
C VAL A 60 -3.61 6.78 16.63
N PRO A 61 -3.37 6.43 17.91
CA PRO A 61 -3.85 5.17 18.50
C PRO A 61 -5.35 4.93 18.30
N ARG A 62 -6.18 5.97 18.47
CA ARG A 62 -7.66 5.89 18.31
C ARG A 62 -8.15 5.47 16.92
N TRP A 63 -7.34 5.69 15.88
CA TRP A 63 -7.71 5.37 14.49
C TRP A 63 -7.01 4.12 13.96
N ARG A 64 -6.02 3.61 14.69
CA ARG A 64 -5.08 2.60 14.22
C ARG A 64 -5.76 1.33 13.73
N ARG A 65 -6.78 0.84 14.44
CA ARG A 65 -7.53 -0.34 14.01
C ARG A 65 -8.18 -0.10 12.65
N ARG A 66 -8.99 0.94 12.52
CA ARG A 66 -9.68 1.28 11.25
C ARG A 66 -8.68 1.50 10.12
N ALA A 67 -7.63 2.28 10.38
CA ALA A 67 -6.58 2.55 9.40
C ALA A 67 -5.85 1.28 8.93
N ALA A 68 -5.54 0.35 9.84
CA ALA A 68 -4.91 -0.92 9.48
C ALA A 68 -5.83 -1.80 8.61
N GLY A 69 -7.14 -1.80 8.86
CA GLY A 69 -8.12 -2.45 7.98
C GLY A 69 -8.15 -1.84 6.58
N LEU A 70 -8.17 -0.50 6.50
CA LEU A 70 -8.10 0.22 5.23
C LEU A 70 -6.78 -0.02 4.49
N ALA A 71 -5.65 -0.12 5.19
CA ALA A 71 -4.37 -0.46 4.60
C ALA A 71 -4.41 -1.85 3.92
N ALA A 72 -4.99 -2.86 4.58
CA ALA A 72 -5.14 -4.19 4.00
C ALA A 72 -6.03 -4.18 2.75
N LEU A 73 -7.12 -3.40 2.77
CA LEU A 73 -7.98 -3.21 1.60
C LEU A 73 -7.25 -2.51 0.46
N LEU A 74 -6.52 -1.44 0.75
CA LEU A 74 -5.76 -0.68 -0.24
C LEU A 74 -4.67 -1.54 -0.89
N PHE A 75 -3.89 -2.29 -0.10
CA PHE A 75 -2.90 -3.22 -0.65
C PHE A 75 -3.53 -4.27 -1.56
N THR A 76 -4.71 -4.77 -1.21
CA THR A 76 -5.44 -5.69 -2.09
C THR A 76 -5.89 -4.99 -3.37
N ALA A 77 -6.40 -3.75 -3.26
CA ALA A 77 -6.91 -2.97 -4.39
C ALA A 77 -5.83 -2.56 -5.40
N VAL A 78 -4.60 -2.31 -4.96
CA VAL A 78 -3.47 -1.97 -5.85
C VAL A 78 -2.74 -3.19 -6.41
N PHE A 79 -3.07 -4.41 -5.94
CA PHE A 79 -2.42 -5.64 -6.40
C PHE A 79 -2.54 -5.87 -7.92
N PRO A 80 -3.68 -5.61 -8.59
CA PRO A 80 -3.78 -5.70 -10.06
C PRO A 80 -2.76 -4.82 -10.79
N ALA A 81 -2.46 -3.61 -10.29
CA ALA A 81 -1.44 -2.75 -10.87
C ALA A 81 -0.03 -3.35 -10.76
N ASN A 82 0.29 -4.01 -9.64
CA ASN A 82 1.56 -4.73 -9.48
C ASN A 82 1.64 -5.98 -10.40
N VAL A 83 0.52 -6.65 -10.67
CA VAL A 83 0.47 -7.73 -11.67
C VAL A 83 0.68 -7.18 -13.07
N ASN A 84 0.02 -6.06 -13.41
CA ASN A 84 0.18 -5.40 -14.69
C ASN A 84 1.62 -4.91 -14.90
N MET A 85 2.29 -4.43 -13.86
CA MET A 85 3.72 -4.09 -13.88
C MET A 85 4.59 -5.26 -14.33
N VAL A 86 4.31 -6.50 -13.90
CA VAL A 86 5.05 -7.69 -14.35
C VAL A 86 4.88 -7.89 -15.86
N ARG A 87 3.67 -7.69 -16.40
CA ARG A 87 3.40 -7.76 -17.85
C ARG A 87 4.15 -6.66 -18.61
N LEU A 88 4.12 -5.42 -18.13
CA LEU A 88 4.68 -4.26 -18.83
C LEU A 88 6.22 -4.16 -18.74
N TRP A 89 6.84 -4.79 -17.74
CA TRP A 89 8.28 -4.67 -17.48
C TRP A 89 9.06 -5.91 -17.92
N GLN A 90 8.45 -6.85 -18.65
CA GLN A 90 9.12 -8.08 -19.09
C GLN A 90 10.36 -7.81 -19.96
N ASP A 91 10.32 -6.75 -20.77
CA ASP A 91 11.38 -6.42 -21.73
C ASP A 91 12.30 -5.26 -21.26
N LYS A 92 12.09 -4.73 -20.05
CA LYS A 92 12.84 -3.58 -19.50
C LYS A 92 14.21 -3.95 -18.88
N GLY A 93 14.71 -5.15 -19.18
CA GLY A 93 15.96 -5.69 -18.64
C GLY A 93 15.80 -6.44 -17.31
N PRO A 94 16.85 -7.19 -16.89
CA PRO A 94 16.76 -8.16 -15.80
C PRO A 94 16.43 -7.52 -14.44
N LEU A 95 16.99 -6.34 -14.15
CA LEU A 95 16.75 -5.64 -12.89
C LEU A 95 15.29 -5.18 -12.75
N MET A 96 14.75 -4.52 -13.79
CA MET A 96 13.37 -4.03 -13.76
C MET A 96 12.38 -5.18 -13.68
N LYS A 97 12.62 -6.26 -14.44
CA LYS A 97 11.84 -7.50 -14.35
C LYS A 97 11.88 -8.10 -12.95
N ALA A 98 13.05 -8.17 -12.31
CA ALA A 98 13.19 -8.67 -10.95
C ALA A 98 12.44 -7.80 -9.93
N ILE A 99 12.49 -6.47 -10.07
CA ILE A 99 11.71 -5.54 -9.23
C ILE A 99 10.21 -5.80 -9.36
N ALA A 100 9.70 -5.92 -10.60
CA ALA A 100 8.29 -6.15 -10.86
C ALA A 100 7.82 -7.49 -10.27
N VAL A 101 8.56 -8.57 -10.50
CA VAL A 101 8.24 -9.90 -9.95
C VAL A 101 8.34 -9.90 -8.42
N GLY A 102 9.34 -9.25 -7.84
CA GLY A 102 9.53 -9.16 -6.39
C GLY A 102 8.43 -8.40 -5.66
N ARG A 103 7.73 -7.47 -6.33
CA ARG A 103 6.59 -6.76 -5.72
C ARG A 103 5.40 -7.66 -5.42
N LEU A 104 5.16 -8.71 -6.21
CA LEU A 104 4.04 -9.62 -5.99
C LEU A 104 4.10 -10.34 -4.63
N PRO A 105 5.18 -11.07 -4.28
CA PRO A 105 5.28 -11.71 -2.97
C PRO A 105 5.41 -10.68 -1.84
N LEU A 106 6.00 -9.50 -2.09
CA LEU A 106 6.10 -8.44 -1.09
C LEU A 106 4.73 -7.91 -0.63
N GLN A 107 3.69 -8.02 -1.47
CA GLN A 107 2.34 -7.63 -1.07
C GLN A 107 1.79 -8.46 0.10
N ILE A 108 2.18 -9.74 0.19
CA ILE A 108 1.67 -10.66 1.21
C ILE A 108 2.11 -10.22 2.62
N PRO A 109 3.42 -10.01 2.92
CA PRO A 109 3.85 -9.46 4.20
C PRO A 109 3.19 -8.13 4.57
N MET A 110 2.92 -7.24 3.61
CA MET A 110 2.29 -5.94 3.88
C MET A 110 0.83 -6.11 4.31
N ILE A 111 0.07 -6.96 3.63
CA ILE A 111 -1.31 -7.30 4.01
C ILE A 111 -1.32 -8.01 5.38
N VAL A 112 -0.43 -8.98 5.59
CA VAL A 112 -0.32 -9.69 6.88
C VAL A 112 0.03 -8.73 8.01
N LEU A 113 0.95 -7.79 7.81
CA LEU A 113 1.29 -6.77 8.78
C LEU A 113 0.09 -5.89 9.11
N ALA A 114 -0.66 -5.45 8.10
CA ALA A 114 -1.88 -4.67 8.28
C ALA A 114 -2.94 -5.44 9.09
N LEU A 115 -3.20 -6.71 8.76
CA LEU A 115 -4.13 -7.56 9.50
C LEU A 115 -3.66 -7.85 10.93
N LEU A 116 -2.35 -7.98 11.15
CA LEU A 116 -1.78 -8.16 12.48
C LEU A 116 -1.99 -6.90 13.35
N VAL A 117 -1.73 -5.72 12.81
CA VAL A 117 -1.99 -4.44 13.51
C VAL A 117 -3.48 -4.29 13.79
N TRP A 118 -4.35 -4.59 12.82
CA TRP A 118 -5.81 -4.54 12.97
C TRP A 118 -6.30 -5.45 14.11
N ARG A 119 -5.84 -6.71 14.15
CA ARG A 119 -6.22 -7.67 15.20
C ARG A 119 -5.75 -7.25 16.58
N ARG A 120 -4.53 -6.73 16.71
CA ARG A 120 -3.96 -6.32 18.01
C ARG A 120 -4.62 -5.06 18.55
N ALA A 121 -4.80 -4.04 17.71
CA ALA A 121 -5.48 -2.82 18.11
C ALA A 121 -6.93 -3.08 18.57
N GLY A 122 -7.61 -4.07 17.99
CA GLY A 122 -8.95 -4.48 18.46
C GLY A 122 -8.99 -5.16 19.82
N LYS A 123 -7.91 -5.81 20.25
CA LYS A 123 -7.79 -6.36 21.61
C LYS A 123 -7.54 -5.27 22.64
N ASP A 124 -6.78 -4.25 22.26
CA ASP A 124 -6.50 -3.08 23.11
C ASP A 124 -7.78 -2.24 23.36
N GLU A 125 -8.79 -2.36 22.49
CA GLU A 125 -10.09 -1.67 22.58
C GLU A 125 -11.17 -2.45 23.36
N ALA A 126 -11.00 -3.76 23.59
CA ALA A 126 -12.02 -4.58 24.23
C ALA A 126 -12.06 -4.28 25.75
N PRO A 127 -13.24 -4.03 26.35
CA PRO A 127 -13.35 -3.92 27.80
C PRO A 127 -12.98 -5.26 28.45
N ALA A 128 -12.18 -5.18 29.52
CA ALA A 128 -11.73 -6.32 30.32
C ALA A 128 -12.89 -7.06 30.99
#